data_AF-A0A8T0CNJ0-F1
#
_entry.id   AF-A0A8T0CNJ0-F1
#
_cell.length_a   1.000
_cell.length_b   1.000
_cell.length_c   1.000
_cell.angle_alpha   90.00
_cell.angle_beta   90.00
_cell.angle_gamma   90.00
#
_symmetry.space_group_name_H-M   'P 1'
#
loop_
_entity.id
_entity.type
_entity.pdbx_description
1 polymer ?
#
loop_
_entity_poly.entity_id
_entity_poly.type
_entity_poly.pdbx_seq_one_letter_code
_entity_poly.pdbx_strand_id
1 'polypeptide(L)'
;MRHQLLTIASRSRSSSRKQLSLLVSRSFSRLSSQPDRPSFGIAFDIDGVVLLGHTPVGGSPRALKRLYDDSGRLKIPFVFLTNGGGFSESKRAQDLGQLLGVNILPSQVIQGHTPFKQLIKRFENELVVAVGKGEPAAVMSEYGYK
;
A
#
# COMPACT_ATOMS: atom_id res chain seq x y z
N MET A 1 41.56 -30.08 61.92
CA MET A 1 40.58 -30.98 62.59
C MET A 1 39.34 -30.20 62.97
N ARG A 2 38.20 -30.50 62.36
CA ARG A 2 36.90 -30.64 63.02
C ARG A 2 36.05 -31.49 62.08
N HIS A 3 35.83 -32.72 62.52
CA HIS A 3 35.19 -33.82 61.83
C HIS A 3 33.67 -33.79 62.01
N GLN A 4 33.01 -34.70 61.26
CA GLN A 4 31.72 -35.37 61.49
C GLN A 4 30.63 -34.95 60.48
N LEU A 5 29.84 -35.82 59.86
CA LEU A 5 29.66 -37.30 59.82
C LEU A 5 28.49 -37.52 58.82
N LEU A 6 28.50 -38.43 57.83
CA LEU A 6 27.84 -39.77 57.80
C LEU A 6 27.78 -40.19 56.30
N THR A 7 28.29 -41.34 55.86
CA THR A 7 27.60 -42.66 55.71
C THR A 7 26.30 -42.54 54.88
N ILE A 8 26.09 -43.18 53.73
CA ILE A 8 25.96 -44.64 53.49
C ILE A 8 26.07 -44.90 51.97
N ALA A 9 26.81 -45.94 51.57
CA ALA A 9 26.73 -46.53 50.25
C ALA A 9 25.51 -47.47 50.14
N SER A 10 24.75 -47.43 49.05
CA SER A 10 24.05 -48.64 48.58
C SER A 10 23.70 -48.63 47.08
N ARG A 11 24.21 -49.67 46.42
CA ARG A 11 23.63 -50.50 45.34
C ARG A 11 23.05 -49.83 44.07
N SER A 12 23.81 -50.06 42.99
CA SER A 12 23.34 -50.41 41.64
C SER A 12 21.99 -51.16 41.62
N ARG A 13 21.08 -50.72 40.75
CA ARG A 13 20.30 -51.60 39.87
C ARG A 13 19.79 -50.84 38.65
N SER A 14 20.36 -51.21 37.50
CA SER A 14 19.81 -51.02 36.17
C SER A 14 18.36 -51.53 36.11
N SER A 15 17.46 -50.70 35.57
CA SER A 15 16.20 -51.20 34.99
C SER A 15 15.79 -50.30 33.82
N SER A 16 15.93 -50.86 32.63
CA SER A 16 15.41 -50.37 31.35
C SER A 16 13.98 -49.84 31.48
N ARG A 17 13.76 -48.57 31.11
CA ARG A 17 12.43 -48.04 30.78
C ARG A 17 12.44 -47.62 29.31
N LYS A 18 11.83 -48.47 28.47
CA LYS A 18 11.37 -48.08 27.13
C LYS A 18 10.30 -47.01 27.32
N GLN A 19 10.58 -45.78 26.91
CA GLN A 19 9.55 -44.74 26.81
C GLN A 19 9.18 -44.56 25.33
N LEU A 20 7.97 -45.02 25.03
CA LEU A 20 7.24 -44.88 23.79
C LEU A 20 7.02 -43.38 23.52
N SER A 21 7.68 -42.81 22.52
CA SER A 21 7.39 -41.45 22.07
C SER A 21 6.05 -41.46 21.31
N LEU A 22 4.97 -41.17 22.02
CA LEU A 22 3.66 -40.93 21.42
C LEU A 22 3.76 -39.67 20.54
N LEU A 23 3.61 -39.90 19.24
CA LEU A 23 3.44 -38.90 18.20
C LEU A 23 2.20 -38.04 18.53
N VAL A 24 2.42 -36.80 18.95
CA VAL A 24 1.41 -35.75 18.86
C VAL A 24 1.86 -34.80 17.76
N SER A 25 1.55 -35.18 16.52
CA SER A 25 1.52 -34.22 15.41
C SER A 25 0.49 -33.15 15.77
N ARG A 26 0.95 -32.03 16.32
CA ARG A 26 0.16 -30.80 16.34
C ARG A 26 0.05 -30.34 14.90
N SER A 27 -1.01 -30.77 14.22
CA SER A 27 -1.47 -30.13 12.99
C SER A 27 -1.82 -28.69 13.35
N PHE A 28 -0.86 -27.79 13.18
CA PHE A 28 -1.17 -26.39 12.98
C PHE A 28 -1.98 -26.36 11.69
N SER A 29 -3.29 -26.19 11.82
CA SER A 29 -4.10 -25.67 10.73
C SER A 29 -3.43 -24.37 10.30
N ARG A 30 -2.62 -24.42 9.24
CA ARG A 30 -2.24 -23.24 8.47
C ARG A 30 -3.54 -22.77 7.84
N LEU A 31 -4.40 -22.10 8.62
CA LEU A 31 -5.28 -21.12 8.02
C LEU A 31 -4.32 -20.21 7.28
N SER A 32 -4.44 -20.19 5.96
CA SER A 32 -3.86 -19.16 5.13
C SER A 32 -4.25 -17.83 5.79
N SER A 33 -3.32 -17.21 6.52
CA SER A 33 -3.41 -15.80 6.83
C SER A 33 -3.28 -15.13 5.48
N GLN A 34 -4.42 -14.92 4.81
CA GLN A 34 -4.48 -13.94 3.75
C GLN A 34 -3.83 -12.68 4.34
N PRO A 35 -2.90 -12.03 3.63
CA PRO A 35 -2.27 -10.83 4.15
C PRO A 35 -3.39 -9.88 4.56
N ASP A 36 -3.42 -9.53 5.85
CA ASP A 36 -4.46 -8.66 6.42
C ASP A 36 -4.49 -7.38 5.60
N ARG A 37 -5.50 -7.26 4.74
CA ARG A 37 -5.70 -6.04 3.97
C ARG A 37 -6.03 -4.95 5.00
N PRO A 38 -5.37 -3.79 4.93
CA PRO A 38 -5.65 -2.72 5.88
C PRO A 38 -7.13 -2.34 5.81
N SER A 39 -7.72 -2.06 6.98
CA SER A 39 -9.12 -1.67 7.11
C SER A 39 -9.42 -0.24 6.68
N PHE A 40 -8.42 0.47 6.17
CA PHE A 40 -8.50 1.87 5.79
C PHE A 40 -7.65 2.16 4.54
N GLY A 41 -7.94 3.28 3.90
CA GLY A 41 -7.12 3.88 2.85
C GLY A 41 -6.93 5.37 3.09
N ILE A 42 -6.04 5.99 2.33
CA ILE A 42 -5.71 7.42 2.46
C ILE A 42 -6.02 8.15 1.15
N ALA A 43 -6.67 9.30 1.25
CA ALA A 43 -6.77 10.24 0.14
C ALA A 43 -5.88 11.45 0.43
N PHE A 44 -4.90 11.71 -0.42
CA PHE A 44 -4.02 12.85 -0.31
C PHE A 44 -4.49 13.96 -1.24
N ASP A 45 -4.71 15.16 -0.70
CA ASP A 45 -4.62 16.35 -1.55
C ASP A 45 -3.19 16.52 -2.06
N ILE A 46 -3.03 17.26 -3.16
CA ILE A 46 -1.73 17.50 -3.78
C ILE A 46 -1.16 18.83 -3.34
N ASP A 47 -1.86 19.91 -3.67
CA ASP A 47 -1.34 21.27 -3.58
C ASP A 47 -1.33 21.76 -2.12
N GLY A 48 -0.14 22.02 -1.59
CA GLY A 48 0.08 22.38 -0.19
C GLY A 48 0.16 21.19 0.78
N VAL A 49 -0.08 19.96 0.31
CA VAL A 49 -0.01 18.73 1.14
C VAL A 49 1.19 17.87 0.78
N VAL A 50 1.27 17.35 -0.45
CA VAL A 50 2.43 16.58 -0.89
C VAL A 50 3.38 17.39 -1.77
N LEU A 51 2.87 18.39 -2.49
CA LEU A 51 3.62 19.27 -3.38
C LEU A 51 3.25 20.73 -3.15
N LEU A 52 4.22 21.63 -3.31
CA LEU A 52 4.02 23.07 -3.46
C LEU A 52 4.57 23.44 -4.84
N GLY A 53 3.67 23.57 -5.83
CA GLY A 53 4.07 23.61 -7.24
C GLY A 53 4.72 22.29 -7.67
N HIS A 54 6.00 22.35 -8.07
CA HIS A 54 6.79 21.16 -8.43
C HIS A 54 7.73 20.69 -7.31
N THR A 55 7.66 21.30 -6.12
CA THR A 55 8.56 20.98 -5.01
C THR A 55 7.85 20.11 -3.98
N PRO A 56 8.41 18.94 -3.59
CA PRO A 56 7.86 18.17 -2.48
C PRO A 56 7.78 18.95 -1.17
N VAL A 57 6.63 18.86 -0.49
CA VAL A 57 6.42 19.51 0.80
C VAL A 57 7.03 18.69 1.91
N GLY A 58 8.04 19.26 2.59
CA GLY A 58 8.66 18.68 3.77
C GLY A 58 9.07 17.22 3.59
N GLY A 59 8.51 16.33 4.41
CA GLY A 59 8.79 14.90 4.40
C GLY A 59 7.93 14.04 3.46
N SER A 60 7.14 14.64 2.55
CA SER A 60 6.15 13.92 1.74
C SER A 60 6.71 12.71 0.97
N PRO A 61 7.91 12.75 0.35
CA PRO A 61 8.48 11.57 -0.32
C PRO A 61 8.75 10.43 0.66
N ARG A 62 9.28 10.75 1.85
CA ARG A 62 9.56 9.75 2.89
C ARG A 62 8.26 9.18 3.48
N ALA A 63 7.23 10.00 3.64
CA ALA A 63 5.92 9.56 4.12
C ALA A 63 5.26 8.57 3.15
N LEU A 64 5.26 8.88 1.85
CA LEU A 64 4.70 7.99 0.83
C LEU A 64 5.49 6.68 0.70
N LYS A 65 6.83 6.72 0.78
CA LYS A 65 7.65 5.49 0.79
C LYS A 65 7.27 4.52 1.91
N ARG A 66 6.81 5.02 3.07
CA ARG A 66 6.36 4.17 4.20
C ARG A 66 5.03 3.44 3.93
N LEU A 67 4.31 3.82 2.87
CA LEU A 67 3.09 3.12 2.44
C LEU A 67 3.39 1.89 1.60
N TYR A 68 4.66 1.63 1.27
CA TYR A 68 5.13 0.45 0.56
C TYR A 68 5.92 -0.45 1.51
N ASP A 69 5.95 -1.75 1.23
CA ASP A 69 6.86 -2.70 1.86
C ASP A 69 8.23 -2.74 1.16
N ASP A 70 9.16 -3.51 1.72
CA ASP A 70 10.53 -3.62 1.20
C ASP A 70 10.59 -4.25 -0.21
N SER A 71 9.52 -4.93 -0.64
CA SER A 71 9.38 -5.47 -2.01
C SER A 71 8.79 -4.46 -3.00
N GLY A 72 8.50 -3.23 -2.53
CA GLY A 72 7.86 -2.19 -3.33
C GLY A 72 6.36 -2.41 -3.54
N ARG A 73 5.74 -3.34 -2.80
CA ARG A 73 4.29 -3.55 -2.87
C ARG A 73 3.58 -2.58 -1.95
N LEU A 74 2.41 -2.12 -2.40
CA LEU A 74 1.61 -1.19 -1.62
C LEU A 74 1.06 -1.89 -0.37
N LYS A 75 1.46 -1.39 0.81
CA LYS A 75 0.99 -1.85 2.13
C LYS A 75 -0.32 -1.17 2.53
N ILE A 76 -0.43 0.14 2.29
CA ILE A 76 -1.62 0.93 2.61
C ILE A 76 -2.19 1.54 1.33
N PRO A 77 -3.44 1.21 0.95
CA PRO A 77 -4.11 1.81 -0.20
C PRO A 77 -4.17 3.32 -0.08
N PHE A 78 -3.82 4.02 -1.15
CA PHE A 78 -4.03 5.46 -1.23
C PHE A 78 -4.33 5.94 -2.64
N VAL A 79 -4.97 7.10 -2.69
CA VAL A 79 -5.20 7.89 -3.90
C VAL A 79 -4.74 9.33 -3.67
N PHE A 80 -4.39 10.02 -4.75
CA PHE A 80 -4.36 11.46 -4.81
C PHE A 80 -5.73 11.95 -5.27
N LEU A 81 -6.32 12.86 -4.51
CA LEU A 81 -7.61 13.47 -4.78
C LEU A 81 -7.42 14.99 -4.77
N THR A 82 -7.54 15.62 -5.94
CA THR A 82 -7.32 17.07 -6.09
C THR A 82 -8.40 17.71 -6.95
N ASN A 83 -8.69 18.97 -6.67
CA ASN A 83 -9.51 19.81 -7.55
C ASN A 83 -8.73 20.31 -8.79
N GLY A 84 -7.39 20.22 -8.75
CA GLY A 84 -6.52 20.55 -9.87
C GLY A 84 -6.71 19.62 -11.06
N GLY A 85 -6.07 19.95 -12.19
CA GLY A 85 -6.30 19.26 -13.44
C GLY A 85 -5.51 19.84 -14.62
N GLY A 86 -5.91 19.44 -15.82
CA GLY A 86 -5.41 20.01 -17.08
C GLY A 86 -4.55 19.06 -17.90
N PHE A 87 -4.17 17.91 -17.34
CA PHE A 87 -3.47 16.85 -18.04
C PHE A 87 -4.09 15.50 -17.66
N SER A 88 -3.85 14.46 -18.45
CA SER A 88 -4.38 13.13 -18.16
C SER A 88 -3.87 12.60 -16.81
N GLU A 89 -4.65 11.73 -16.18
CA GLU A 89 -4.25 11.09 -14.92
C GLU A 89 -2.96 10.30 -15.08
N SER A 90 -2.70 9.75 -16.27
CA SER A 90 -1.46 9.04 -16.59
C SER A 90 -0.24 9.96 -16.54
N LYS A 91 -0.32 11.12 -17.20
CA LYS A 91 0.74 12.13 -17.17
C LYS A 91 0.96 12.65 -15.75
N ARG A 92 -0.13 12.93 -15.03
CA ARG A 92 -0.05 13.40 -13.64
C ARG A 92 0.55 12.34 -12.70
N ALA A 93 0.21 11.07 -12.86
CA ALA A 93 0.77 9.97 -12.08
C ALA A 93 2.28 9.82 -12.30
N GLN A 94 2.72 9.92 -13.56
CA GLN A 94 4.15 9.89 -13.90
C GLN A 94 4.92 11.04 -13.23
N ASP A 95 4.41 12.27 -13.34
CA ASP A 95 5.02 13.45 -12.72
C ASP A 95 5.10 13.31 -11.20
N LEU A 96 4.01 12.90 -10.55
CA LEU A 96 3.97 12.66 -9.11
C LEU A 96 4.97 11.58 -8.70
N GLY A 97 5.07 10.50 -9.48
CA GLY A 97 5.99 9.42 -9.19
C GLY A 97 7.46 9.84 -9.27
N GLN A 98 7.81 10.68 -10.25
CA GLN A 98 9.14 11.26 -10.37
C GLN A 98 9.47 12.19 -9.19
N LEU A 99 8.56 13.11 -8.86
CA LEU A 99 8.79 14.11 -7.80
C LEU A 99 8.83 13.49 -6.39
N LEU A 100 8.02 12.46 -6.14
CA LEU A 100 7.86 11.84 -4.83
C LEU A 100 8.69 10.56 -4.67
N GLY A 101 9.31 10.08 -5.76
CA GLY A 101 10.20 8.93 -5.77
C GLY A 101 9.51 7.62 -5.40
N VAL A 102 8.26 7.43 -5.83
CA VAL A 102 7.45 6.22 -5.65
C VAL A 102 6.67 5.92 -6.92
N ASN A 103 6.32 4.66 -7.18
CA ASN A 103 5.51 4.31 -8.35
C ASN A 103 4.04 4.65 -8.09
N ILE A 104 3.45 5.53 -8.90
CA ILE A 104 2.05 5.94 -8.82
C ILE A 104 1.33 5.48 -10.08
N LEU A 105 0.23 4.74 -9.91
CA LEU A 105 -0.60 4.31 -11.03
C LEU A 105 -1.59 5.43 -11.43
N PRO A 106 -1.99 5.52 -12.72
CA PRO A 106 -3.02 6.46 -13.15
C PRO A 106 -4.34 6.32 -12.37
N SER A 107 -4.70 5.08 -12.01
CA SER A 107 -5.90 4.78 -11.20
C SER A 107 -5.84 5.30 -9.76
N GLN A 108 -4.66 5.71 -9.29
CA GLN A 108 -4.49 6.35 -7.98
C GLN A 108 -4.65 7.87 -8.06
N VAL A 109 -4.86 8.46 -9.23
CA VAL A 109 -4.98 9.91 -9.39
C VAL A 109 -6.42 10.25 -9.76
N ILE A 110 -7.04 11.10 -8.95
CA ILE A 110 -8.39 11.62 -9.16
C ILE A 110 -8.27 13.15 -9.20
N GLN A 111 -8.53 13.71 -10.38
CA GLN A 111 -8.47 15.15 -10.67
C GLN A 111 -9.89 15.72 -10.80
N GLY A 112 -10.02 17.04 -10.79
CA GLY A 112 -11.33 17.70 -10.88
C GLY A 112 -12.15 17.31 -12.11
N HIS A 113 -11.49 16.92 -13.20
CA HIS A 113 -12.15 16.46 -14.44
C HIS A 113 -12.36 14.94 -14.52
N THR A 114 -11.77 14.12 -13.64
CA THR A 114 -11.91 12.65 -13.67
C THR A 114 -13.37 12.18 -13.69
N PRO A 115 -14.32 12.79 -12.95
CA PRO A 115 -15.73 12.40 -13.00
C PRO A 115 -16.38 12.53 -14.39
N PHE A 116 -15.82 13.30 -15.32
CA PHE A 116 -16.37 13.45 -16.66
C PHE A 116 -16.36 12.15 -17.47
N LYS A 117 -15.49 11.19 -17.12
CA LYS A 117 -15.55 9.81 -17.65
C LYS A 117 -16.94 9.17 -17.51
N GLN A 118 -17.69 9.53 -16.46
CA GLN A 118 -19.01 8.98 -16.21
C GLN A 118 -20.13 9.69 -16.99
N LEU A 119 -19.85 10.86 -17.55
CA LEU A 119 -20.83 11.71 -18.20
C LEU A 119 -20.90 11.51 -19.72
N ILE A 120 -20.02 10.69 -20.30
CA ILE A 120 -19.94 10.44 -21.75
C ILE A 120 -21.31 10.03 -22.31
N LYS A 121 -21.97 9.02 -21.71
CA LYS A 121 -23.27 8.52 -22.19
C LYS A 121 -24.36 9.59 -22.25
N ARG A 122 -24.22 10.67 -21.48
CA ARG A 122 -25.17 11.78 -21.46
C ARG A 122 -24.90 12.81 -22.56
N PHE A 123 -23.64 12.98 -22.96
CA PHE A 123 -23.20 14.09 -23.82
C PHE A 123 -22.48 13.62 -25.10
N GLU A 124 -22.44 12.32 -25.40
CA GLU A 124 -21.71 11.76 -26.55
C GLU A 124 -22.17 12.27 -27.92
N ASN A 125 -23.40 12.81 -28.00
CA ASN A 125 -23.99 13.37 -29.21
C ASN A 125 -24.19 14.90 -29.12
N GLU A 126 -23.62 15.54 -28.10
CA GLU A 126 -23.74 16.97 -27.84
C GLU A 126 -22.43 17.69 -28.14
N LEU A 127 -22.51 18.96 -28.53
CA LEU A 127 -21.32 19.79 -28.65
C LEU A 127 -20.77 20.11 -27.25
N VAL A 128 -19.57 19.61 -26.94
CA VAL A 128 -18.88 19.87 -25.67
C VAL A 128 -17.72 20.85 -25.88
N VAL A 129 -17.73 21.96 -25.13
CA VAL A 129 -16.63 22.92 -25.12
C VAL A 129 -15.72 22.64 -23.92
N ALA A 130 -14.50 22.16 -24.18
CA ALA A 130 -13.50 21.89 -23.15
C ALA A 130 -12.64 23.13 -22.88
N VAL A 131 -12.67 23.67 -21.65
CA VAL A 131 -11.95 24.89 -21.26
C VAL A 131 -11.07 24.64 -20.05
N GLY A 132 -9.82 25.10 -20.09
CA GLY A 132 -8.88 24.99 -18.97
C GLY A 132 -7.43 25.22 -19.41
N LYS A 133 -6.52 25.31 -18.44
CA LYS A 133 -5.08 25.28 -18.70
C LYS A 133 -4.63 23.85 -19.02
N GLY A 134 -3.54 23.70 -19.77
CA GLY A 134 -2.98 22.41 -20.15
C GLY A 134 -3.57 21.89 -21.46
N GLU A 135 -4.02 20.63 -21.46
CA GLU A 135 -4.47 19.86 -22.62
C GLU A 135 -5.92 19.38 -22.47
N PRO A 136 -6.90 20.26 -22.14
CA PRO A 136 -8.27 19.84 -21.86
C PRO A 136 -8.93 19.09 -23.04
N ALA A 137 -8.65 19.48 -24.28
CA ALA A 137 -9.17 18.79 -25.46
C ALA A 137 -8.67 17.33 -25.53
N ALA A 138 -7.37 17.10 -25.33
CA ALA A 138 -6.80 15.76 -25.36
C ALA A 138 -7.34 14.88 -24.22
N VAL A 139 -7.49 15.45 -23.01
CA VAL A 139 -8.09 14.75 -21.86
C VAL A 139 -9.52 14.32 -22.17
N MET A 140 -10.34 15.21 -22.73
CA MET A 140 -11.72 14.89 -23.07
C MET A 140 -11.80 13.85 -24.20
N SER A 141 -10.94 13.94 -25.21
CA SER A 141 -10.82 12.90 -26.25
C SER A 141 -10.43 11.54 -25.67
N GLU A 142 -9.49 11.48 -24.73
CA GLU A 142 -9.10 10.23 -24.04
C GLU A 142 -10.26 9.63 -23.24
N TYR A 143 -11.13 10.48 -22.68
CA TYR A 143 -12.32 10.01 -21.99
C TYR A 143 -13.36 9.46 -22.96
N GLY A 144 -13.33 9.87 -24.23
CA GLY A 144 -14.25 9.38 -25.27
C GLY A 144 -15.27 10.42 -25.75
N TYR A 145 -15.07 11.70 -25.42
CA TYR A 145 -15.82 12.79 -26.03
C TYR A 145 -15.34 13.01 -27.48
N LYS A 146 -16.29 13.31 -28.38
CA LYS A 146 -16.08 13.44 -29.82
C LYS A 146 -16.27 14.88 -30.27
#